data_AF-K1SW94-F1
#
_entry.id   AF-K1SW94-F1
#
_cell.length_a   1.000
_cell.length_b   1.000
_cell.length_c   1.000
_cell.angle_alpha   90.00
_cell.angle_beta   90.00
_cell.angle_gamma   90.00
#
_symmetry.space_group_name_H-M   'P 1'
#
loop_
_entity.id
_entity.type
_entity.pdbx_description
1 polymer ?
#
loop_
_entity_poly.entity_id
_entity_poly.type
_entity_poly.pdbx_seq_one_letter_code
_entity_poly.pdbx_strand_id
1 'polypeptide(L)'
;MADFRNVPAEQKKEVGMKLNELKNKAQERIASLKEAFETQDNSAAEMDLTRTAYPIELGTRHPLSIVKNEIIDIFHRLGFSIADGPEIEDDLHVFTAMNFAEDHPARDMQDTFSSKPI
;
A
#
# COMPACT_ATOMS: atom_id res chain seq x y z
N MET A 1 7.63 4.67 -59.71
CA MET A 1 6.73 3.73 -60.44
C MET A 1 6.27 4.25 -61.80
N ALA A 2 6.28 5.56 -62.07
CA ALA A 2 5.89 6.13 -63.36
C ALA A 2 6.76 5.63 -64.54
N ASP A 3 8.07 5.48 -64.35
CA ASP A 3 8.98 5.09 -65.45
C ASP A 3 9.05 3.59 -65.75
N PHE A 4 8.50 2.73 -64.88
CA PHE A 4 8.49 1.27 -65.11
C PHE A 4 7.57 0.88 -66.28
N ARG A 5 6.58 1.73 -66.61
CA ARG A 5 5.72 1.57 -67.79
C ARG A 5 6.49 1.67 -69.11
N ASN A 6 7.62 2.36 -69.13
CA ASN A 6 8.43 2.64 -70.32
C ASN A 6 9.55 1.63 -70.57
N VAL A 7 9.68 0.59 -69.74
CA VAL A 7 10.72 -0.44 -69.90
C VAL A 7 10.35 -1.39 -71.07
N PRO A 8 11.27 -1.76 -71.97
CA PRO A 8 11.01 -2.75 -73.04
C PRO A 8 10.58 -4.11 -72.49
N ALA A 9 9.71 -4.83 -73.21
CA ALA A 9 9.08 -6.07 -72.73
C ALA A 9 10.08 -7.14 -72.25
N GLU A 10 11.24 -7.24 -72.89
CA GLU A 10 12.31 -8.19 -72.54
C GLU A 10 12.99 -7.88 -71.20
N GLN A 11 13.08 -6.60 -70.82
CA GLN A 11 13.77 -6.14 -69.61
C GLN A 11 12.83 -5.94 -68.41
N LYS A 12 11.51 -5.90 -68.64
CA LYS A 12 10.50 -5.75 -67.59
C LYS A 12 10.59 -6.82 -66.49
N LYS A 13 10.96 -8.06 -66.86
CA LYS A 13 11.09 -9.17 -65.90
C LYS A 13 12.24 -8.94 -64.92
N GLU A 14 13.42 -8.60 -65.43
CA GLU A 14 14.63 -8.39 -64.60
C GLU A 14 14.50 -7.14 -63.72
N VAL A 15 14.02 -6.03 -64.29
CA VAL A 15 13.81 -4.78 -63.55
C VAL A 15 12.72 -4.97 -62.48
N GLY A 16 11.65 -5.72 -62.78
CA GLY A 16 10.58 -6.01 -61.82
C GLY A 16 11.06 -6.83 -60.62
N MET A 17 11.94 -7.82 -60.85
CA MET A 17 12.54 -8.61 -59.78
C MET A 17 13.41 -7.77 -58.85
N LYS A 18 14.32 -6.96 -59.42
CA LYS A 18 15.18 -6.05 -58.64
C LYS A 18 14.37 -5.01 -57.85
N LEU A 19 13.27 -4.51 -58.42
CA LEU A 19 12.39 -3.55 -57.74
C LEU A 19 11.67 -4.18 -56.54
N ASN A 20 11.24 -5.44 -56.68
CA ASN A 20 10.57 -6.17 -55.61
C ASN A 20 11.56 -6.53 -54.50
N GLU A 21 12.79 -6.89 -54.85
CA GLU A 21 13.86 -7.13 -53.87
C GLU A 21 14.19 -5.86 -53.07
N LEU A 22 14.33 -4.72 -53.74
CA LEU A 22 14.56 -3.42 -53.08
C LEU A 22 13.38 -3.05 -52.16
N LYS A 23 12.15 -3.25 -52.62
CA LYS A 23 10.93 -3.01 -51.82
C LYS A 23 10.93 -3.86 -50.56
N ASN A 24 11.21 -5.16 -50.68
CA ASN A 24 11.23 -6.07 -49.53
C ASN A 24 12.33 -5.68 -48.54
N LYS A 25 13.55 -5.40 -49.01
CA LYS A 25 14.65 -4.92 -48.15
C LYS A 25 14.32 -3.62 -47.43
N ALA A 26 13.69 -2.66 -48.12
CA ALA A 26 13.25 -1.41 -47.50
C ALA A 26 12.18 -1.66 -46.44
N GLN A 27 11.22 -2.56 -46.72
CA GLN A 27 10.13 -2.88 -45.82
C GLN A 27 10.63 -3.64 -44.57
N GLU A 28 11.54 -4.60 -44.73
CA GLU A 28 12.23 -5.28 -43.62
C GLU A 28 13.04 -4.30 -42.78
N ARG A 29 13.78 -3.38 -43.43
CA ARG A 29 14.57 -2.38 -42.69
C ARG A 29 13.67 -1.46 -41.87
N ILE A 30 12.57 -1.00 -42.45
CA ILE A 30 11.58 -0.18 -41.74
C ILE A 30 10.95 -0.95 -40.58
N ALA A 31 10.58 -2.22 -40.77
CA ALA A 31 10.04 -3.06 -39.72
C ALA A 31 11.04 -3.24 -38.56
N SER A 32 12.30 -3.56 -38.88
CA SER A 32 13.36 -3.72 -37.87
C SER A 32 13.62 -2.44 -37.07
N LEU A 33 13.57 -1.28 -37.72
CA LEU A 33 13.75 0.01 -37.04
C LEU A 33 12.55 0.32 -36.15
N LYS A 34 11.33 0.02 -36.62
CA LYS A 34 10.11 0.24 -35.85
C LYS A 34 10.11 -0.61 -34.57
N GLU A 35 10.46 -1.89 -34.67
CA GLU A 35 10.60 -2.77 -33.50
C GLU A 35 11.66 -2.27 -32.53
N ALA A 36 12.82 -1.83 -33.03
CA ALA A 36 13.89 -1.31 -32.19
C ALA A 36 13.50 -0.02 -31.45
N PHE A 37 12.69 0.84 -32.05
CA PHE A 37 12.17 2.05 -31.41
C PHE A 37 11.03 1.75 -30.42
N GLU A 38 10.17 0.76 -30.70
CA GLU A 38 9.12 0.33 -29.76
C GLU A 38 9.70 -0.38 -28.51
N THR A 39 10.84 -1.06 -28.64
CA THR A 39 11.56 -1.69 -27.51
C THR A 39 12.50 -0.73 -26.77
N GLN A 40 12.72 0.47 -27.30
CA GLN A 40 13.51 1.48 -26.62
C GLN A 40 12.66 2.19 -25.55
N ASP A 41 12.36 1.46 -24.48
CA ASP A 41 11.74 2.01 -23.28
C ASP A 41 12.74 2.96 -22.59
N ASN A 42 12.65 4.24 -22.94
CA ASN A 42 13.64 5.26 -22.62
C ASN A 42 13.24 6.06 -21.37
N SER A 43 12.51 5.47 -20.42
CA SER A 43 11.90 6.23 -19.32
C SER A 43 12.24 5.75 -17.90
N ALA A 44 12.88 4.59 -17.74
CA ALA A 44 13.16 4.03 -16.41
C ALA A 44 14.64 4.01 -16.00
N ALA A 45 15.57 4.18 -16.94
CA ALA A 45 16.99 3.95 -16.68
C ALA A 45 17.72 5.07 -15.91
N GLU A 46 17.11 6.26 -15.77
CA GLU A 46 17.74 7.43 -15.15
C GLU A 46 17.02 7.90 -13.86
N MET A 47 16.01 7.17 -13.40
CA MET A 47 15.28 7.51 -12.17
C MET A 47 15.98 6.92 -10.95
N ASP A 48 16.46 7.79 -10.07
CA ASP A 48 16.99 7.38 -8.76
C ASP A 48 15.85 6.87 -7.86
N LEU A 49 15.77 5.54 -7.75
CA LEU A 49 14.78 4.81 -6.94
C LEU A 49 15.02 4.96 -5.42
N THR A 50 16.15 5.53 -5.00
CA THR A 50 16.43 5.80 -3.59
C THR A 50 15.86 7.14 -3.12
N ARG A 51 15.35 7.97 -4.04
CA ARG A 51 14.73 9.24 -3.69
C ARG A 51 13.56 9.02 -2.74
N THR A 52 13.56 9.80 -1.67
CA THR A 52 12.45 9.85 -0.72
C THR A 52 11.17 10.18 -1.46
N ALA A 53 10.17 9.29 -1.34
CA ALA A 53 8.82 9.55 -1.81
C ALA A 53 8.24 10.78 -1.08
N TYR A 54 7.19 11.35 -1.64
CA TYR A 54 6.46 12.42 -0.96
C TYR A 54 6.01 11.93 0.44
N PRO A 55 6.23 12.71 1.52
CA PRO A 55 5.92 12.25 2.86
C PRO A 55 4.43 11.93 2.97
N ILE A 56 4.13 10.72 3.42
CA ILE A 56 2.80 10.31 3.83
C ILE A 56 2.84 10.29 5.36
N GLU A 57 2.01 11.12 5.99
CA GLU A 57 1.93 11.15 7.45
C GLU A 57 1.35 9.83 7.95
N LEU A 58 2.17 9.08 8.69
CA LEU A 58 1.74 7.90 9.41
C LEU A 58 1.38 8.30 10.85
N GLY A 59 0.20 7.89 11.31
CA GLY A 59 -0.17 8.02 12.71
C GLY A 59 0.71 7.15 13.62
N THR A 60 0.75 7.49 14.90
CA THR A 60 1.45 6.70 15.94
C THR A 60 0.48 6.20 17.00
N ARG A 61 0.82 5.09 17.64
CA ARG A 61 0.03 4.54 18.76
C ARG A 61 0.33 5.32 20.03
N HIS A 62 -0.70 5.54 20.85
CA HIS A 62 -0.52 6.17 22.16
C HIS A 62 0.34 5.28 23.07
N PRO A 63 1.33 5.83 23.81
CA PRO A 63 2.23 5.03 24.66
C PRO A 63 1.49 4.15 25.68
N LEU A 64 0.42 4.65 26.31
CA LEU A 64 -0.39 3.85 27.24
C LEU A 64 -1.03 2.62 26.58
N SER A 65 -1.44 2.72 25.31
CA SER A 65 -2.00 1.58 24.58
C SER A 65 -0.92 0.54 24.27
N ILE A 66 0.32 0.96 24.02
CA ILE A 66 1.45 0.06 23.80
C ILE A 66 1.70 -0.76 25.07
N VAL A 67 1.85 -0.07 26.21
CA VAL A 67 2.10 -0.72 27.50
C VAL A 67 0.92 -1.59 27.95
N LYS A 68 -0.33 -1.12 27.79
CA LYS A 68 -1.53 -1.93 28.08
C LYS A 68 -1.51 -3.24 27.30
N ASN A 69 -1.22 -3.18 25.99
CA ASN A 69 -1.20 -4.37 25.15
C ASN A 69 -0.05 -5.31 25.48
N GLU A 70 1.11 -4.78 25.88
CA GLU A 70 2.24 -5.59 26.35
C GLU A 70 1.89 -6.37 27.62
N ILE A 71 1.27 -5.71 28.61
CA ILE A 71 0.78 -6.36 29.83
C ILE A 71 -0.23 -7.45 29.47
N ILE A 72 -1.20 -7.14 28.61
CA ILE A 72 -2.21 -8.11 28.16
C ILE A 72 -1.57 -9.34 27.52
N ASP A 73 -0.58 -9.16 26.64
CA ASP A 73 0.10 -10.28 25.95
C ASP A 73 0.82 -11.21 26.96
N ILE A 74 1.47 -10.63 27.97
CA ILE A 74 2.14 -11.40 29.02
C ILE A 74 1.15 -12.30 29.76
N PHE A 75 0.02 -11.75 30.23
CA PHE A 75 -0.98 -12.51 31.00
C PHE A 75 -1.76 -13.49 30.12
N HIS A 76 -2.01 -13.14 28.86
CA HIS A 76 -2.64 -14.05 27.90
C HIS A 76 -1.81 -15.33 27.71
N ARG A 77 -0.48 -15.20 27.64
CA ARG A 77 0.44 -16.36 27.55
C ARG A 77 0.45 -17.24 28.80
N LEU A 78 0.01 -16.70 29.94
CA LEU A 78 -0.19 -17.44 31.19
C LEU A 78 -1.58 -18.09 31.29
N GLY A 79 -2.45 -17.93 30.27
CA GLY A 79 -3.78 -18.52 30.21
C GLY A 79 -4.90 -17.65 30.81
N PHE A 80 -4.63 -16.38 31.11
CA PHE A 80 -5.67 -15.45 31.56
C PHE A 80 -6.49 -14.92 30.38
N SER A 81 -7.77 -14.66 30.62
CA SER A 81 -8.67 -13.98 29.69
C SER A 81 -8.86 -12.51 30.06
N ILE A 82 -9.11 -11.68 29.06
CA ILE A 82 -9.46 -10.26 29.26
C ILE A 82 -10.94 -10.15 29.65
N ALA A 83 -11.23 -9.30 30.64
CA ALA A 83 -12.57 -8.88 30.97
C ALA A 83 -12.59 -7.34 31.06
N ASP A 84 -13.58 -6.72 30.42
CA ASP A 84 -13.83 -5.28 30.48
C ASP A 84 -15.12 -5.02 31.29
N GLY A 85 -15.20 -3.87 31.94
CA GLY A 85 -16.35 -3.43 32.74
C GLY A 85 -16.71 -1.97 32.44
N PRO A 86 -17.84 -1.47 32.97
CA PRO A 86 -18.24 -0.09 32.81
C PRO A 86 -17.29 0.86 33.57
N GLU A 87 -17.17 2.10 33.08
CA GLU A 87 -16.36 3.13 33.74
C GLU A 87 -17.08 3.78 34.94
N ILE A 88 -18.42 3.75 34.93
CA ILE A 88 -19.26 4.20 36.04
C ILE A 88 -19.85 2.95 36.69
N GLU A 89 -19.53 2.74 37.96
CA GLU A 89 -19.96 1.58 38.74
C GLU A 89 -20.77 1.98 39.97
N ASP A 90 -21.53 1.02 40.51
CA ASP A 90 -22.28 1.20 41.75
C ASP A 90 -21.41 0.98 43.01
N ASP A 91 -21.94 1.41 44.15
CA ASP A 91 -21.28 1.28 45.44
C ASP A 91 -21.06 -0.19 45.87
N LEU A 92 -21.90 -1.10 45.38
CA LEU A 92 -21.81 -2.52 45.71
C LEU A 92 -20.55 -3.13 45.10
N HIS A 93 -20.31 -2.94 43.80
CA HIS A 93 -19.21 -3.56 43.08
C HIS A 93 -17.84 -2.92 43.41
N VAL A 94 -17.80 -1.62 43.69
CA VAL A 94 -16.56 -0.92 44.02
C VAL A 94 -16.15 -1.14 45.48
N PHE A 95 -17.11 -1.18 46.42
CA PHE A 95 -16.80 -1.15 47.85
C PHE A 95 -17.35 -2.33 48.64
N THR A 96 -18.67 -2.51 48.65
CA THR A 96 -19.32 -3.48 49.56
C THR A 96 -18.88 -4.92 49.27
N ALA A 97 -18.81 -5.32 48.00
CA ALA A 97 -18.34 -6.65 47.58
C ALA A 97 -16.84 -6.89 47.84
N MET A 98 -16.06 -5.81 47.96
CA MET A 98 -14.63 -5.82 48.27
C MET A 98 -14.35 -5.72 49.78
N ASN A 99 -15.38 -5.87 50.62
CA ASN A 99 -15.30 -5.88 52.09
C ASN A 99 -14.89 -4.53 52.71
N PHE A 100 -15.29 -3.41 52.09
CA PHE A 100 -15.17 -2.08 52.68
C PHE A 100 -16.45 -1.72 53.47
N ALA A 101 -16.30 -1.39 54.75
CA ALA A 101 -17.39 -0.90 55.60
C ALA A 101 -17.86 0.51 55.19
N GLU A 102 -19.07 0.93 55.56
CA GLU A 102 -19.63 2.25 55.17
C GLU A 102 -18.78 3.43 55.65
N ASP A 103 -18.14 3.30 56.80
CA ASP A 103 -17.27 4.31 57.43
C ASP A 103 -15.79 4.16 57.05
N HIS A 104 -15.46 3.28 56.09
CA HIS A 104 -14.08 3.03 55.71
C HIS A 104 -13.49 4.25 54.99
N PRO A 105 -12.29 4.77 55.37
CA PRO A 105 -11.69 5.95 54.77
C PRO A 105 -11.51 5.89 53.24
N ALA A 106 -11.36 4.69 52.68
CA ALA A 106 -11.27 4.50 51.23
C ALA A 106 -12.58 4.77 50.45
N ARG A 107 -13.73 4.92 51.13
CA ARG A 107 -15.01 5.33 50.53
C ARG A 107 -15.20 6.84 50.54
N ASP A 108 -14.28 7.58 51.18
CA ASP A 108 -14.38 9.03 51.27
C ASP A 108 -14.29 9.67 49.88
N MET A 109 -15.10 10.71 49.67
CA MET A 109 -15.38 11.32 48.37
C MET A 109 -14.22 12.13 47.79
N GLN A 110 -13.11 12.31 48.53
CA GLN A 110 -11.99 13.14 48.09
C GLN A 110 -11.34 12.63 46.80
N ASP A 111 -11.35 11.31 46.60
CA ASP A 111 -10.75 10.65 45.42
C ASP A 111 -11.78 9.85 44.59
N THR A 112 -13.07 9.88 44.97
CA THR A 112 -14.16 9.19 44.25
C THR A 112 -15.15 10.19 43.67
N PHE A 113 -15.32 10.16 42.34
CA PHE A 113 -16.30 11.01 41.66
C PHE A 113 -17.71 10.40 41.76
N SER A 114 -18.56 10.92 42.66
CA SER A 114 -19.96 10.49 42.77
C SER A 114 -20.88 11.30 41.86
N SER A 115 -21.66 10.62 41.03
CA SER A 115 -22.80 11.21 40.32
C SER A 115 -24.11 10.92 41.07
N LYS A 116 -25.10 11.80 40.96
CA LYS A 116 -26.44 11.48 41.46
C LYS A 116 -27.03 10.36 40.60
N PRO A 117 -27.81 9.43 41.19
CA PRO A 117 -28.52 8.43 40.41
C PRO A 117 -29.41 9.12 39.38
N ILE A 118 -29.40 8.59 38.15
CA ILE A 118 -30.30 8.99 37.06
C ILE A 118 -31.71 8.50 37.38
#